data_AF-A0A9W4UQJ1-F1
#
_entry.id   AF-A0A9W4UQJ1-F1
#
_cell.length_a   1.000
_cell.length_b   1.000
_cell.length_c   1.000
_cell.angle_alpha   90.00
_cell.angle_beta   90.00
_cell.angle_gamma   90.00
#
_symmetry.space_group_name_H-M   'P 1'
#
loop_
_entity.id
_entity.type
_entity.pdbx_description
1 polymer ?
#
loop_
_entity_poly.entity_id
_entity_poly.type
_entity_poly.pdbx_seq_one_letter_code
_entity_poly.pdbx_strand_id
1 'polypeptide(L)'
;MPRVLSHTPAWLSRPSPGYHLFEPTPSGNHVPTDKQKSTGLRRPIATRDSEVFVAVGREIRWADLAQLKEDDAPQYRKLAISLHLPVQRLTISPAGDYLAVSTSHTVHIVTLPDSSLLNTDDPSPIKPKTFQVGPTTHVLEESPIASILWHPLGYRGRCLVTVTLEGVVRLWEINRADRLSFSEPTLSIDLVKLATAEDYEDDLSASYYGASKGFSVDMAYLEVASACFGDSPDQEGAHGWAPMTLWIATVAGEVYALCPLLPNKWQLPESHGAATLLQTLVTSIDINYADVSDDQEATPYERATVANQLSWKSDIIYHEPLEEVLANGDTIKVFPRPASVPAIPLLQGPFTIKPAVDNFELSDMAIYSLKTFSDGGEEGEIAEGLPAAVVCLLTDTCQVHVCFDAKGIEGKWLPLEGVGFSNSEIKPT
;
A
#
# COMPACT_ATOMS: atom_id res chain seq x y z
N MET A 1 39.66 -14.78 10.04
CA MET A 1 38.30 -14.28 9.72
C MET A 1 37.96 -13.20 10.75
N PRO A 2 37.63 -11.97 10.32
CA PRO A 2 37.15 -10.94 11.25
C PRO A 2 35.86 -11.42 11.93
N ARG A 3 35.75 -11.22 13.25
CA ARG A 3 34.53 -11.50 14.02
C ARG A 3 33.76 -10.19 14.16
N VAL A 4 32.49 -10.19 13.77
CA VAL A 4 31.58 -9.08 14.04
C VAL A 4 31.42 -8.96 15.56
N LEU A 5 31.86 -7.83 16.13
CA LEU A 5 31.79 -7.57 17.57
C LEU A 5 30.41 -7.01 17.98
N SER A 6 29.77 -6.24 17.11
CA SER A 6 28.40 -5.74 17.26
C SER A 6 27.79 -5.42 15.88
N HIS A 7 26.48 -5.56 15.76
CA HIS A 7 25.72 -5.13 14.58
C HIS A 7 25.20 -3.68 14.69
N THR A 8 25.35 -3.08 15.87
CA THR A 8 24.93 -1.71 16.17
C THR A 8 26.18 -0.83 16.31
N PRO A 9 26.26 0.32 15.62
CA PRO A 9 27.31 1.30 15.83
C PRO A 9 27.41 1.74 17.29
N ALA A 10 28.60 2.14 17.74
CA ALA A 10 28.83 2.53 19.14
C ALA A 10 27.93 3.71 19.57
N TRP A 11 27.70 4.69 18.68
CA TRP A 11 26.85 5.86 18.92
C TRP A 11 25.35 5.53 19.00
N LEU A 12 24.93 4.30 18.68
CA LEU A 12 23.57 3.78 18.90
C LEU A 12 23.50 2.70 20.01
N SER A 13 24.63 2.37 20.63
CA SER A 13 24.74 1.32 21.65
C SER A 13 24.84 1.94 23.05
N ARG A 14 24.35 1.24 24.09
CA ARG A 14 24.50 1.72 25.47
C ARG A 14 25.98 2.07 25.78
N PRO A 15 26.25 3.22 26.42
CA PRO A 15 25.33 4.19 27.01
C PRO A 15 25.08 5.44 26.13
N SER A 16 25.23 5.34 24.81
CA SER A 16 25.19 6.51 23.93
C SER A 16 23.82 7.22 23.94
N PRO A 17 23.77 8.53 23.61
CA PRO A 17 22.51 9.25 23.46
C PRO A 17 21.60 8.65 22.40
N GLY A 18 22.17 8.16 21.29
CA GLY A 18 21.43 7.50 20.22
C GLY A 18 20.72 6.22 20.67
N TYR A 19 21.21 5.53 21.71
CA TYR A 19 20.51 4.38 22.29
C TYR A 19 19.16 4.78 22.91
N HIS A 20 19.05 5.96 23.52
CA HIS A 20 17.82 6.43 24.15
C HIS A 20 16.68 6.64 23.15
N LEU A 21 16.97 6.78 21.84
CA LEU A 21 15.95 6.77 20.80
C LEU A 21 15.16 5.44 20.79
N PHE A 22 15.83 4.32 21.07
CA PHE A 22 15.26 2.97 21.02
C PHE A 22 14.97 2.38 22.41
N GLU A 23 15.40 3.04 23.49
CA GLU A 23 15.29 2.50 24.84
C GLU A 23 13.82 2.23 25.22
N PRO A 24 13.46 1.00 25.61
CA PRO A 24 12.11 0.69 26.05
C PRO A 24 11.68 1.59 27.22
N THR A 25 10.50 2.20 27.14
CA THR A 25 9.94 2.92 28.29
C THR A 25 9.56 1.89 29.36
N PRO A 26 10.06 2.00 30.60
CA PRO A 26 9.74 1.05 31.65
C PRO A 26 8.23 1.02 31.88
N SER A 27 7.63 -0.15 31.64
CA SER A 27 6.20 -0.37 31.81
C SER A 27 5.90 -0.37 33.31
N GLY A 28 5.33 0.71 33.84
CA GLY A 28 4.91 0.73 35.24
C GLY A 28 3.85 -0.35 35.49
N ASN A 29 4.13 -1.31 36.39
CA ASN A 29 3.26 -2.30 37.06
C ASN A 29 1.93 -2.73 36.39
N HIS A 30 1.84 -2.75 35.07
CA HIS A 30 0.75 -3.41 34.38
C HIS A 30 1.06 -4.90 34.38
N VAL A 31 0.26 -5.66 35.12
CA VAL A 31 0.10 -7.11 34.99
C VAL A 31 0.20 -7.45 33.50
N PRO A 32 0.98 -8.47 33.10
CA PRO A 32 0.99 -8.92 31.71
C PRO A 32 -0.43 -9.41 31.41
N THR A 33 -1.28 -8.52 30.92
CA THR A 33 -2.51 -8.89 30.24
C THR A 33 -2.05 -9.81 29.14
N ASP A 34 -2.55 -11.04 29.19
CA ASP A 34 -2.31 -12.16 28.30
C ASP A 34 -1.75 -11.69 26.96
N LYS A 35 -0.54 -12.15 26.60
CA LYS A 35 0.23 -11.70 25.42
C LYS A 35 -0.77 -11.48 24.30
N GLN A 36 -1.17 -10.22 24.09
CA GLN A 36 -2.14 -9.88 23.06
C GLN A 36 -1.35 -10.18 21.80
N LYS A 37 -1.56 -11.38 21.22
CA LYS A 37 -0.85 -11.89 20.05
C LYS A 37 -0.86 -10.72 19.10
N SER A 38 0.30 -10.12 18.83
CA SER A 38 0.32 -8.96 17.95
C SER A 38 -0.11 -9.48 16.60
N THR A 39 -1.35 -9.17 16.22
CA THR A 39 -1.90 -9.61 14.96
C THR A 39 -1.33 -8.72 13.87
N GLY A 40 -0.76 -9.35 12.84
CA GLY A 40 -0.18 -8.67 11.67
C GLY A 40 1.22 -8.10 11.85
N LEU A 41 1.72 -7.55 10.75
CA LEU A 41 3.08 -7.08 10.59
C LEU A 41 3.38 -5.81 11.41
N ARG A 42 4.50 -5.81 12.15
CA ARG A 42 4.96 -4.63 12.91
C ARG A 42 6.00 -3.85 12.11
N ARG A 43 5.76 -2.56 11.88
CA ARG A 43 6.68 -1.61 11.24
C ARG A 43 6.89 -0.39 12.16
N PRO A 44 7.60 -0.54 13.30
CA PRO A 44 7.68 0.49 14.34
C PRO A 44 8.63 1.64 14.00
N ILE A 45 9.26 1.63 12.83
CA ILE A 45 10.25 2.62 12.41
C ILE A 45 9.84 3.14 11.03
N ALA A 46 9.89 4.46 10.85
CA ALA A 46 9.77 5.11 9.55
C ALA A 46 10.89 6.15 9.40
N THR A 47 11.25 6.49 8.16
CA THR A 47 12.38 7.37 7.85
C THR A 47 12.03 8.37 6.75
N ARG A 48 12.53 9.60 6.87
CA ARG A 48 12.46 10.67 5.86
C ARG A 48 13.86 11.28 5.78
N ASP A 49 14.55 11.09 4.65
CA ASP A 49 15.96 11.48 4.50
C ASP A 49 16.84 10.91 5.63
N SER A 50 17.51 11.77 6.41
CA SER A 50 18.29 11.42 7.60
C SER A 50 17.44 11.28 8.88
N GLU A 51 16.17 11.69 8.84
CA GLU A 51 15.29 11.64 9.99
C GLU A 51 14.69 10.24 10.18
N VAL A 52 14.54 9.87 11.45
CA VAL A 52 13.94 8.61 11.88
C VAL A 52 12.85 8.85 12.91
N PHE A 53 11.75 8.12 12.76
CA PHE A 53 10.62 8.09 13.67
C PHE A 53 10.50 6.69 14.25
N VAL A 54 10.63 6.57 15.56
CA VAL A 54 10.66 5.30 16.28
C VAL A 54 9.49 5.21 17.25
N ALA A 55 8.64 4.21 17.06
CA ALA A 55 7.57 3.86 17.97
C ALA A 55 8.11 3.12 19.21
N VAL A 56 7.87 3.68 20.40
CA VAL A 56 8.20 3.05 21.68
C VAL A 56 6.96 3.01 22.57
N GLY A 57 6.28 1.86 22.57
CA GLY A 57 4.99 1.72 23.24
C GLY A 57 3.95 2.62 22.58
N ARG A 58 3.47 3.64 23.29
CA ARG A 58 2.49 4.63 22.79
C ARG A 58 3.13 5.96 22.37
N GLU A 59 4.46 6.06 22.52
CA GLU A 59 5.21 7.27 22.17
C GLU A 59 5.84 7.10 20.79
N ILE A 60 6.02 8.22 20.08
CA ILE A 60 6.87 8.30 18.90
C ILE A 60 8.03 9.23 19.22
N ARG A 61 9.24 8.75 19.00
CA ARG A 61 10.49 9.49 19.16
C ARG A 61 11.04 9.83 17.78
N TRP A 62 11.43 11.08 17.58
CA TRP A 62 11.87 11.61 16.30
C TRP A 62 13.25 12.21 16.46
N ALA A 63 14.16 11.89 15.55
CA ALA A 63 15.53 12.40 15.55
C ALA A 63 16.11 12.44 14.14
N ASP A 64 17.18 13.20 13.95
CA ASP A 64 18.04 13.13 12.78
C ASP A 64 19.26 12.24 13.10
N LEU A 65 19.47 11.17 12.30
CA LEU A 65 20.57 10.23 12.50
C LEU A 65 21.94 10.83 12.16
N ALA A 66 22.02 11.80 11.25
CA ALA A 66 23.26 12.51 10.95
C ALA A 66 23.70 13.34 12.16
N GLN A 67 22.75 14.06 12.78
CA GLN A 67 23.01 14.84 13.99
C GLN A 67 23.39 13.96 15.18
N LEU A 68 22.63 12.88 15.43
CA LEU A 68 22.91 11.93 16.50
C LEU A 68 24.27 11.23 16.40
N LYS A 69 24.84 11.16 15.20
CA LYS A 69 26.16 10.56 14.97
C LYS A 69 27.30 11.54 15.28
N GLU A 70 27.08 12.83 15.05
CA GLU A 70 28.09 13.88 15.22
C GLU A 70 28.12 14.42 16.67
N ASP A 71 26.95 14.52 17.30
CA ASP A 71 26.79 15.09 18.63
C ASP A 71 26.74 14.04 19.75
N ASP A 72 27.46 14.29 20.84
CA ASP A 72 27.47 13.47 22.06
C ASP A 72 26.24 13.74 22.98
N ALA A 73 25.24 14.49 22.53
CA ALA A 73 24.05 14.86 23.29
C ALA A 73 22.75 14.27 22.70
N PRO A 74 21.76 13.88 23.53
CA PRO A 74 20.51 13.30 23.03
C PRO A 74 19.64 14.38 22.36
N GLN A 75 19.63 14.39 21.02
CA GLN A 75 18.78 15.28 20.20
C GLN A 75 17.59 14.51 19.59
N TYR A 76 16.84 13.77 20.40
CA TYR A 76 15.54 13.27 19.96
C TYR A 76 14.40 14.04 20.62
N ARG A 77 13.35 14.29 19.84
CA ARG A 77 12.11 14.91 20.30
C ARG A 77 11.03 13.85 20.43
N LYS A 78 10.20 13.98 21.46
CA LYS A 78 8.99 13.17 21.60
C LYS A 78 7.84 13.84 20.87
N LEU A 79 7.13 13.08 20.04
CA LEU A 79 5.84 13.49 19.49
C LEU A 79 4.75 13.04 20.46
N ALA A 80 4.18 13.99 21.19
CA ALA A 80 3.10 13.76 22.14
C ALA A 80 1.76 13.59 21.40
N ILE A 81 1.45 12.34 21.08
CA ILE A 81 0.20 11.93 20.42
C ILE A 81 -0.62 11.09 21.41
N SER A 82 -1.92 11.38 21.52
CA SER A 82 -2.84 10.67 22.42
C SER A 82 -3.31 9.36 21.77
N LEU A 83 -2.62 8.26 22.08
CA LEU A 83 -2.99 6.92 21.60
C LEU A 83 -3.43 6.01 22.75
N HIS A 84 -4.50 5.24 22.55
CA HIS A 84 -5.01 4.30 23.55
C HIS A 84 -4.27 2.97 23.58
N LEU A 85 -3.65 2.58 22.46
CA LEU A 85 -2.93 1.32 22.29
C LEU A 85 -1.49 1.58 21.83
N PRO A 86 -0.56 0.62 22.04
CA PRO A 86 0.78 0.72 21.50
C PRO A 86 0.79 0.88 19.98
N VAL A 87 1.71 1.70 19.48
CA VAL A 87 1.97 1.87 18.06
C VAL A 87 2.59 0.58 17.49
N GLN A 88 2.05 0.12 16.38
CA GLN A 88 2.51 -1.07 15.67
C GLN A 88 3.13 -0.75 14.33
N ARG A 89 2.62 0.27 13.61
CA ARG A 89 3.11 0.64 12.29
C ARG A 89 3.22 2.15 12.13
N LEU A 90 4.29 2.57 11.47
CA LEU A 90 4.60 3.93 11.06
C LEU A 90 4.87 3.92 9.55
N THR A 91 4.25 4.82 8.80
CA THR A 91 4.59 5.05 7.38
C THR A 91 4.46 6.51 7.02
N ILE A 92 5.49 7.08 6.41
CA ILE A 92 5.53 8.48 5.99
C ILE A 92 4.84 8.63 4.63
N SER A 93 4.11 9.73 4.42
CA SER A 93 3.50 10.02 3.12
C SER A 93 4.58 10.23 2.05
N PRO A 94 4.31 9.96 0.76
CA PRO A 94 5.25 10.22 -0.33
C PRO A 94 5.81 11.64 -0.33
N ALA A 95 4.98 12.64 0.00
CA ALA A 95 5.41 14.04 0.09
C ALA A 95 6.15 14.41 1.40
N GLY A 96 6.33 13.46 2.32
CA GLY A 96 7.03 13.67 3.59
C GLY A 96 6.31 14.58 4.59
N ASP A 97 5.06 14.95 4.36
CA ASP A 97 4.30 15.92 5.17
C ASP A 97 3.39 15.30 6.22
N TYR A 98 3.16 13.99 6.14
CA TYR A 98 2.37 13.21 7.09
C TYR A 98 3.09 11.95 7.54
N LEU A 99 2.75 11.53 8.75
CA LEU A 99 3.06 10.23 9.30
C LEU A 99 1.74 9.51 9.61
N ALA A 100 1.47 8.42 8.91
CA ALA A 100 0.40 7.51 9.27
C ALA A 100 0.87 6.60 10.40
N VAL A 101 0.10 6.58 11.48
CA VAL A 101 0.37 5.85 12.71
C VAL A 101 -0.78 4.89 12.94
N SER A 102 -0.49 3.58 12.97
CA SER A 102 -1.49 2.60 13.38
C SER A 102 -1.10 1.88 14.66
N THR A 103 -2.13 1.60 15.44
CA THR A 103 -2.09 0.59 16.50
C THR A 103 -2.57 -0.75 15.90
N SER A 104 -2.98 -1.71 16.73
CA SER A 104 -3.67 -2.90 16.23
C SER A 104 -4.98 -2.61 15.50
N HIS A 105 -5.70 -1.54 15.87
CA HIS A 105 -7.09 -1.32 15.45
C HIS A 105 -7.38 0.12 14.98
N THR A 106 -6.62 1.09 15.49
CA THR A 106 -6.85 2.52 15.22
C THR A 106 -5.79 3.08 14.29
N VAL A 107 -6.18 3.99 13.41
CA VAL A 107 -5.31 4.71 12.47
C VAL A 107 -5.37 6.20 12.74
N HIS A 108 -4.22 6.86 12.72
CA HIS A 108 -4.09 8.30 12.89
C HIS A 108 -3.15 8.88 11.84
N ILE A 109 -3.48 10.08 11.34
CA ILE A 109 -2.59 10.90 10.52
C ILE A 109 -2.01 12.02 11.37
N VAL A 110 -0.70 12.02 11.51
CA VAL A 110 0.06 13.06 12.18
C VAL A 110 0.63 14.00 11.12
N THR A 111 0.35 15.29 11.24
CA THR A 111 1.04 16.31 10.44
C THR A 111 2.46 16.44 10.97
N LEU A 112 3.45 16.14 10.11
CA LEU A 112 4.84 16.19 10.53
C LEU A 112 5.27 17.63 10.81
N PRO A 113 5.94 17.89 11.95
CA PRO A 113 6.54 19.19 12.23
C PRO A 113 7.72 19.50 11.29
N ASP A 114 8.11 20.78 11.28
CA ASP A 114 9.30 21.24 10.56
C ASP A 114 10.59 20.75 11.24
N SER A 115 11.54 20.27 10.44
CA SER A 115 12.82 19.70 10.88
C SER A 115 13.66 20.65 11.74
N SER A 116 13.48 21.96 11.58
CA SER A 116 14.16 22.96 12.42
C SER A 116 13.89 22.78 13.91
N LEU A 117 12.80 22.13 14.32
CA LEU A 117 12.51 21.85 15.72
C LEU A 117 13.48 20.83 16.35
N LEU A 118 14.16 20.00 15.55
CA LEU A 118 15.21 19.11 16.06
C LEU A 118 16.44 19.89 16.53
N ASN A 119 16.70 21.06 15.92
CA ASN A 119 17.84 21.93 16.24
C ASN A 119 17.62 22.85 17.45
N THR A 120 16.50 22.70 18.16
CA THR A 120 16.17 23.58 19.29
C THR A 120 16.54 22.92 20.62
N ASP A 121 17.12 23.71 21.53
CA ASP A 121 17.51 23.26 22.88
C ASP A 121 16.31 22.94 23.80
N ASP A 122 15.07 23.08 23.31
CA ASP A 122 13.87 22.78 24.08
C ASP A 122 13.58 21.26 24.09
N PRO A 123 13.70 20.56 25.22
CA PRO A 123 13.42 19.12 25.29
C PRO A 123 11.92 18.82 25.36
N SER A 124 11.05 19.83 25.35
CA SER A 124 9.61 19.63 25.53
C SER A 124 9.02 18.74 24.42
N PRO A 125 8.07 17.85 24.75
CA PRO A 125 7.38 17.07 23.74
C PRO A 125 6.61 17.97 22.76
N ILE A 126 6.79 17.71 21.47
CA ILE A 126 6.08 18.40 20.40
C ILE A 126 4.69 17.80 20.30
N LYS A 127 3.66 18.64 20.24
CA LYS A 127 2.26 18.21 20.06
C LYS A 127 1.82 18.46 18.61
N PRO A 128 2.10 17.53 17.67
CA PRO A 128 1.71 17.71 16.29
C PRO A 128 0.19 17.61 16.13
N LYS A 129 -0.35 18.27 15.10
CA LYS A 129 -1.75 18.13 14.73
C LYS A 129 -1.99 16.68 14.29
N THR A 130 -2.91 16.01 14.96
CA THR A 130 -3.23 14.60 14.73
C THR A 130 -4.72 14.44 14.45
N PHE A 131 -5.06 13.59 13.49
CA PHE A 131 -6.42 13.26 13.09
C PHE A 131 -6.62 11.76 13.14
N GLN A 132 -7.69 11.29 13.76
CA GLN A 132 -8.08 9.88 13.69
C GLN A 132 -8.72 9.62 12.32
N VAL A 133 -8.31 8.52 11.67
CA VAL A 133 -8.91 8.06 10.42
C VAL A 133 -9.95 7.00 10.74
N GLY A 134 -11.16 7.15 10.19
CA GLY A 134 -12.27 6.24 10.40
C GLY A 134 -12.66 6.13 11.88
N PRO A 135 -13.20 7.18 12.53
CA PRO A 135 -13.53 7.15 13.96
C PRO A 135 -14.62 6.13 14.33
N THR A 136 -15.34 5.58 13.34
CA THR A 136 -16.29 4.47 13.46
C THR A 136 -15.84 3.22 12.70
N THR A 137 -14.70 3.26 12.01
CA THR A 137 -14.21 2.19 11.13
C THR A 137 -12.98 1.52 11.71
N HIS A 138 -12.02 2.31 12.19
CA HIS A 138 -10.78 1.87 12.80
C HIS A 138 -10.87 2.06 14.31
N VAL A 139 -11.65 1.18 14.93
CA VAL A 139 -11.97 1.14 16.37
C VAL A 139 -11.74 -0.27 16.92
N LEU A 140 -11.74 -0.40 18.25
CA LEU A 140 -11.42 -1.66 18.94
C LEU A 140 -12.44 -2.78 18.71
N GLU A 141 -13.68 -2.39 18.41
CA GLU A 141 -14.81 -3.28 18.16
C GLU A 141 -14.83 -3.81 16.72
N GLU A 142 -14.04 -3.23 15.83
CA GLU A 142 -13.92 -3.64 14.42
C GLU A 142 -12.65 -4.46 14.17
N SER A 143 -12.48 -4.96 12.94
CA SER A 143 -11.37 -5.86 12.61
C SER A 143 -10.00 -5.16 12.77
N PRO A 144 -8.97 -5.87 13.30
CA PRO A 144 -7.63 -5.33 13.36
C PRO A 144 -7.07 -4.96 11.98
N ILE A 145 -6.10 -4.06 11.98
CA ILE A 145 -5.42 -3.59 10.77
C ILE A 145 -4.35 -4.62 10.40
N ALA A 146 -4.36 -5.09 9.15
CA ALA A 146 -3.32 -5.90 8.55
C ALA A 146 -2.18 -5.00 8.03
N SER A 147 -2.54 -4.00 7.21
CA SER A 147 -1.61 -3.10 6.52
C SER A 147 -2.12 -1.67 6.43
N ILE A 148 -1.19 -0.71 6.46
CA ILE A 148 -1.41 0.68 6.09
C ILE A 148 -0.37 1.07 5.02
N LEU A 149 -0.83 1.62 3.90
CA LEU A 149 0.00 1.95 2.75
C LEU A 149 -0.38 3.33 2.23
N TRP A 150 0.54 4.03 1.58
CA TRP A 150 0.17 5.18 0.76
C TRP A 150 0.03 4.73 -0.69
N HIS A 151 -1.03 5.15 -1.36
CA HIS A 151 -1.24 4.84 -2.76
C HIS A 151 -0.13 5.50 -3.60
N PRO A 152 0.60 4.76 -4.46
CA PRO A 152 1.73 5.32 -5.23
C PRO A 152 1.33 6.51 -6.10
N LEU A 153 0.16 6.40 -6.73
CA LEU A 153 -0.40 7.45 -7.59
C LEU A 153 -1.33 8.44 -6.85
N GLY A 154 -1.37 8.42 -5.52
CA GLY A 154 -2.31 9.26 -4.77
C GLY A 154 -2.07 10.76 -4.99
N TYR A 155 -3.14 11.53 -5.23
CA TYR A 155 -3.01 12.99 -5.38
C TYR A 155 -2.30 13.62 -4.17
N ARG A 156 -1.24 14.36 -4.46
CA ARG A 156 -0.26 14.96 -3.54
C ARG A 156 0.38 13.99 -2.54
N GLY A 157 0.37 12.69 -2.83
CA GLY A 157 0.79 11.64 -1.89
C GLY A 157 -0.14 11.53 -0.68
N ARG A 158 -1.44 11.84 -0.83
CA ARG A 158 -2.40 11.94 0.29
C ARG A 158 -3.51 10.90 0.27
N CYS A 159 -3.39 9.87 -0.56
CA CYS A 159 -4.30 8.74 -0.52
C CYS A 159 -3.71 7.64 0.37
N LEU A 160 -4.26 7.46 1.57
CA LEU A 160 -3.93 6.34 2.44
C LEU A 160 -4.81 5.14 2.07
N VAL A 161 -4.21 3.96 2.02
CA VAL A 161 -4.91 2.68 1.87
C VAL A 161 -4.81 1.92 3.18
N THR A 162 -5.95 1.51 3.73
CA THR A 162 -6.00 0.64 4.91
C THR A 162 -6.56 -0.72 4.53
N VAL A 163 -5.95 -1.78 5.06
CA VAL A 163 -6.39 -3.17 4.86
C VAL A 163 -6.54 -3.82 6.23
N THR A 164 -7.72 -4.37 6.52
CA THR A 164 -8.00 -5.10 7.76
C THR A 164 -7.73 -6.60 7.61
N LEU A 165 -7.61 -7.32 8.74
CA LEU A 165 -7.45 -8.77 8.72
C LEU A 165 -8.65 -9.48 8.09
N GLU A 166 -9.87 -8.94 8.23
CA GLU A 166 -11.08 -9.52 7.64
C GLU A 166 -11.21 -9.28 6.11
N GLY A 167 -10.18 -8.76 5.46
CA GLY A 167 -10.19 -8.53 4.03
C GLY A 167 -11.03 -7.33 3.61
N VAL A 168 -10.95 -6.21 4.34
CA VAL A 168 -11.56 -4.95 3.89
C VAL A 168 -10.48 -3.95 3.49
N VAL A 169 -10.55 -3.47 2.25
CA VAL A 169 -9.65 -2.47 1.67
C VAL A 169 -10.37 -1.13 1.59
N ARG A 170 -9.74 -0.05 2.08
CA ARG A 170 -10.31 1.31 2.04
C ARG A 170 -9.30 2.33 1.55
N LEU A 171 -9.74 3.24 0.67
CA LEU A 171 -8.96 4.40 0.21
C LEU A 171 -9.45 5.66 0.92
N TRP A 172 -8.52 6.42 1.49
CA TRP A 172 -8.77 7.64 2.24
C TRP A 172 -8.01 8.79 1.57
N GLU A 173 -8.71 9.68 0.87
CA GLU A 173 -8.11 10.83 0.20
C GLU A 173 -8.00 12.03 1.14
N ILE A 174 -6.92 12.05 1.92
CA ILE A 174 -6.74 12.93 3.08
C ILE A 174 -6.62 14.41 2.67
N ASN A 175 -7.51 15.23 3.23
CA ASN A 175 -7.52 16.67 3.03
C ASN A 175 -7.73 17.43 4.35
N ARG A 176 -6.71 18.18 4.81
CA ARG A 176 -6.80 18.96 6.07
C ARG A 176 -7.92 20.01 6.07
N ALA A 177 -8.34 20.49 4.90
CA ALA A 177 -9.42 21.46 4.77
C ALA A 177 -10.81 20.81 4.87
N ASP A 178 -10.90 19.49 4.69
CA ASP A 178 -12.14 18.73 4.73
C ASP A 178 -12.04 17.62 5.78
N ARG A 179 -12.72 17.81 6.91
CA ARG A 179 -12.71 16.82 7.99
C ARG A 179 -13.38 15.49 7.60
N LEU A 180 -14.29 15.49 6.62
CA LEU A 180 -14.96 14.27 6.18
C LEU A 180 -13.98 13.29 5.55
N SER A 181 -12.91 13.79 4.90
CA SER A 181 -11.84 12.95 4.34
C SER A 181 -11.12 12.05 5.36
N PHE A 182 -11.22 12.36 6.65
CA PHE A 182 -10.69 11.51 7.73
C PHE A 182 -11.74 10.57 8.31
N SER A 183 -13.03 10.85 8.09
CA SER A 183 -14.12 10.07 8.65
C SER A 183 -14.67 9.03 7.69
N GLU A 184 -14.65 9.33 6.40
CA GLU A 184 -15.27 8.52 5.34
C GLU A 184 -14.24 8.19 4.26
N PRO A 185 -14.08 6.91 3.87
CA PRO A 185 -13.22 6.53 2.76
C PRO A 185 -13.89 6.88 1.43
N THR A 186 -13.10 7.20 0.41
CA THR A 186 -13.60 7.44 -0.96
C THR A 186 -13.91 6.14 -1.71
N LEU A 187 -13.32 5.02 -1.27
CA LEU A 187 -13.64 3.68 -1.75
C LEU A 187 -13.53 2.69 -0.59
N SER A 188 -14.47 1.76 -0.49
CA SER A 188 -14.51 0.72 0.54
C SER A 188 -14.88 -0.60 -0.14
N ILE A 189 -14.02 -1.61 -0.04
CA ILE A 189 -14.13 -2.88 -0.74
C ILE A 189 -14.06 -4.00 0.30
N ASP A 190 -15.09 -4.84 0.34
CA ASP A 190 -15.12 -6.08 1.09
C ASP A 190 -14.69 -7.22 0.17
N LEU A 191 -13.50 -7.79 0.41
CA LEU A 191 -12.93 -8.82 -0.44
C LEU A 191 -13.73 -10.12 -0.39
N VAL A 192 -14.41 -10.41 0.73
CA VAL A 192 -15.27 -11.60 0.86
C VAL A 192 -16.48 -11.45 -0.05
N LYS A 193 -17.14 -10.28 -0.02
CA LYS A 193 -18.25 -10.00 -0.95
C LYS A 193 -17.79 -10.03 -2.40
N LEU A 194 -16.63 -9.43 -2.70
CA LEU A 194 -16.06 -9.38 -4.04
C LEU A 194 -15.64 -10.76 -4.58
N ALA A 195 -15.17 -11.65 -3.70
CA ALA A 195 -14.83 -13.03 -4.05
C ALA A 195 -16.07 -13.82 -4.50
N THR A 196 -17.25 -13.54 -3.92
CA THR A 196 -18.51 -14.22 -4.24
C THR A 196 -19.36 -13.53 -5.29
N ALA A 197 -19.11 -12.25 -5.59
CA ALA A 197 -19.88 -11.47 -6.55
C ALA A 197 -19.73 -11.99 -7.98
N GLU A 198 -20.85 -11.94 -8.72
CA GLU A 198 -20.95 -12.35 -10.13
C GLU A 198 -20.90 -11.13 -11.07
N ASP A 199 -21.39 -9.97 -10.61
CA ASP A 199 -21.39 -8.71 -11.35
C ASP A 199 -21.03 -7.51 -10.44
N TYR A 200 -20.86 -6.34 -11.04
CA TYR A 200 -20.45 -5.13 -10.30
C TYR A 200 -21.61 -4.31 -9.70
N GLU A 201 -22.87 -4.70 -9.90
CA GLU A 201 -24.03 -4.01 -9.31
C GLU A 201 -24.29 -4.47 -7.86
N ASP A 202 -23.71 -5.62 -7.46
CA ASP A 202 -23.67 -6.08 -6.07
C ASP A 202 -23.10 -5.01 -5.11
N ASP A 203 -23.58 -5.00 -3.86
CA ASP A 203 -22.96 -4.17 -2.81
C ASP A 203 -21.62 -4.78 -2.37
N LEU A 204 -20.56 -4.36 -3.04
CA LEU A 204 -19.18 -4.78 -2.77
C LEU A 204 -18.54 -4.01 -1.60
N SER A 205 -19.27 -3.09 -0.96
CA SER A 205 -18.73 -2.23 0.08
C SER A 205 -18.76 -2.91 1.46
N ALA A 206 -17.82 -2.53 2.33
CA ALA A 206 -17.81 -3.03 3.69
C ALA A 206 -19.01 -2.53 4.50
N SER A 207 -19.56 -3.42 5.33
CA SER A 207 -20.67 -3.11 6.23
C SER A 207 -20.35 -1.95 7.18
N TYR A 208 -21.38 -1.17 7.54
CA TYR A 208 -21.25 -0.06 8.47
C TYR A 208 -21.08 -0.54 9.92
N TYR A 209 -20.54 0.34 10.78
CA TYR A 209 -20.32 0.07 12.19
C TYR A 209 -21.59 -0.42 12.92
N GLY A 210 -21.50 -1.54 13.62
CA GLY A 210 -22.62 -2.13 14.35
C GLY A 210 -23.62 -2.90 13.49
N ALA A 211 -23.36 -3.08 12.19
CA ALA A 211 -24.06 -4.08 11.39
C ALA A 211 -23.82 -5.48 11.96
N SER A 212 -24.79 -6.38 11.84
CA SER A 212 -24.64 -7.76 12.31
C SER A 212 -23.55 -8.46 11.50
N LYS A 213 -22.47 -8.89 12.15
CA LYS A 213 -21.45 -9.73 11.52
C LYS A 213 -22.05 -11.11 11.27
N GLY A 214 -22.33 -11.42 10.01
CA GLY A 214 -22.70 -12.78 9.59
C GLY A 214 -21.52 -13.72 9.75
N PHE A 215 -21.76 -15.02 9.72
CA PHE A 215 -20.70 -16.02 9.61
C PHE A 215 -20.68 -16.52 8.16
N SER A 216 -19.56 -16.33 7.46
CA SER A 216 -19.29 -17.02 6.20
C SER A 216 -18.03 -17.86 6.38
N VAL A 217 -18.03 -19.05 5.77
CA VAL A 217 -16.85 -19.93 5.75
C VAL A 217 -15.71 -19.26 4.98
N ASP A 218 -16.03 -18.40 4.00
CA ASP A 218 -15.06 -17.68 3.18
C ASP A 218 -14.29 -16.60 3.95
N MET A 219 -14.82 -16.14 5.10
CA MET A 219 -14.10 -15.20 5.98
C MET A 219 -12.81 -15.80 6.55
N ALA A 220 -12.73 -17.12 6.68
CA ALA A 220 -11.55 -17.79 7.20
C ALA A 220 -10.43 -17.93 6.15
N TYR A 221 -10.79 -17.98 4.86
CA TYR A 221 -9.80 -18.12 3.78
C TYR A 221 -9.16 -16.78 3.39
N LEU A 222 -9.93 -15.69 3.46
CA LEU A 222 -9.46 -14.32 3.11
C LEU A 222 -8.92 -13.52 4.31
N GLU A 223 -8.40 -14.19 5.36
CA GLU A 223 -7.70 -13.49 6.43
C GLU A 223 -6.40 -12.87 5.89
N VAL A 224 -6.30 -11.54 5.83
CA VAL A 224 -5.15 -10.85 5.22
C VAL A 224 -3.94 -10.84 6.15
N ALA A 225 -2.81 -11.34 5.67
CA ALA A 225 -1.52 -11.25 6.36
C ALA A 225 -0.81 -9.92 6.06
N SER A 226 -0.71 -9.55 4.79
CA SER A 226 -0.03 -8.34 4.31
C SER A 226 -0.54 -7.92 2.94
N ALA A 227 -0.31 -6.66 2.59
CA ALA A 227 -0.60 -6.11 1.27
C ALA A 227 0.47 -5.09 0.87
N CYS A 228 0.73 -4.95 -0.43
CA CYS A 228 1.63 -3.94 -0.97
C CYS A 228 1.32 -3.61 -2.44
N PHE A 229 1.83 -2.47 -2.93
CA PHE A 229 1.70 -2.10 -4.34
C PHE A 229 2.86 -2.66 -5.17
N GLY A 230 2.62 -2.88 -6.47
CA GLY A 230 3.59 -3.49 -7.37
C GLY A 230 4.80 -2.62 -7.75
N ASP A 231 4.65 -1.29 -7.73
CA ASP A 231 5.74 -0.33 -7.95
C ASP A 231 5.36 1.11 -7.55
N SER A 232 6.30 2.05 -7.70
CA SER A 232 6.09 3.50 -7.64
C SER A 232 6.30 4.16 -9.01
N PRO A 233 5.54 5.21 -9.37
CA PRO A 233 5.82 6.01 -10.59
C PRO A 233 7.23 6.63 -10.64
N ASP A 234 7.92 6.72 -9.49
CA ASP A 234 9.28 7.27 -9.42
C ASP A 234 10.34 6.27 -9.88
N GLN A 235 10.01 4.98 -9.95
CA GLN A 235 10.91 3.94 -10.42
C GLN A 235 10.96 3.95 -11.96
N GLU A 236 12.17 4.04 -12.50
CA GLU A 236 12.39 3.91 -13.94
C GLU A 236 12.05 2.49 -14.39
N GLY A 237 11.27 2.38 -15.47
CA GLY A 237 10.80 1.10 -16.01
C GLY A 237 9.65 0.45 -15.23
N ALA A 238 8.84 1.22 -14.49
CA ALA A 238 7.60 0.67 -13.94
C ALA A 238 6.61 0.37 -15.08
N HIS A 239 6.02 -0.84 -15.08
CA HIS A 239 4.95 -1.18 -16.02
C HIS A 239 3.66 -0.42 -15.68
N GLY A 240 2.90 -0.01 -16.70
CA GLY A 240 1.70 0.80 -16.57
C GLY A 240 0.71 0.37 -15.48
N TRP A 241 0.42 -0.92 -15.36
CA TRP A 241 -0.51 -1.47 -14.36
C TRP A 241 0.08 -1.60 -12.93
N ALA A 242 1.40 -1.66 -12.80
CA ALA A 242 2.05 -2.01 -11.54
C ALA A 242 1.75 -1.05 -10.36
N PRO A 243 1.84 0.30 -10.52
CA PRO A 243 1.59 1.23 -9.41
C PRO A 243 0.11 1.38 -9.05
N MET A 244 -0.80 0.80 -9.84
CA MET A 244 -2.24 0.71 -9.55
C MET A 244 -2.68 -0.72 -9.20
N THR A 245 -1.73 -1.65 -9.03
CA THR A 245 -2.01 -3.02 -8.59
C THR A 245 -1.75 -3.15 -7.10
N LEU A 246 -2.80 -3.42 -6.32
CA LEU A 246 -2.66 -3.82 -4.92
C LEU A 246 -2.58 -5.34 -4.82
N TRP A 247 -1.44 -5.85 -4.38
CA TRP A 247 -1.23 -7.27 -4.08
C TRP A 247 -1.57 -7.57 -2.63
N ILE A 248 -2.17 -8.74 -2.40
CA ILE A 248 -2.71 -9.15 -1.11
C ILE A 248 -2.26 -10.60 -0.84
N ALA A 249 -1.62 -10.82 0.31
CA ALA A 249 -1.28 -12.14 0.83
C ALA A 249 -2.24 -12.50 1.96
N THR A 250 -2.83 -13.70 1.91
CA THR A 250 -3.66 -14.24 3.00
C THR A 250 -2.84 -15.12 3.92
N VAL A 251 -3.24 -15.21 5.19
CA VAL A 251 -2.64 -16.13 6.17
C VAL A 251 -2.74 -17.58 5.67
N ALA A 252 -3.78 -17.92 4.91
CA ALA A 252 -4.00 -19.25 4.35
C ALA A 252 -3.00 -19.67 3.25
N GLY A 253 -2.08 -18.79 2.85
CA GLY A 253 -1.08 -19.10 1.83
C GLY A 253 -1.45 -18.62 0.42
N GLU A 254 -2.55 -17.89 0.26
CA GLU A 254 -3.06 -17.48 -1.03
C GLU A 254 -2.62 -16.05 -1.39
N VAL A 255 -2.50 -15.80 -2.69
CA VAL A 255 -2.13 -14.49 -3.23
C VAL A 255 -3.25 -14.00 -4.14
N TYR A 256 -3.60 -12.72 -3.99
CA TYR A 256 -4.60 -12.03 -4.78
C TYR A 256 -4.08 -10.67 -5.25
N ALA A 257 -4.76 -10.10 -6.25
CA ALA A 257 -4.50 -8.75 -6.74
C ALA A 257 -5.80 -7.99 -7.06
N LEU A 258 -5.79 -6.68 -6.85
CA LEU A 258 -6.79 -5.73 -7.33
C LEU A 258 -6.11 -4.78 -8.34
N CYS A 259 -6.56 -4.81 -9.60
CA CYS A 259 -6.03 -3.95 -10.65
C CYS A 259 -7.12 -3.59 -11.68
N PRO A 260 -7.32 -2.29 -12.00
CA PRO A 260 -6.63 -1.13 -11.44
C PRO A 260 -7.36 -0.59 -10.18
N LEU A 261 -6.65 -0.52 -9.06
CA LEU A 261 -7.15 0.17 -7.86
C LEU A 261 -6.66 1.63 -7.92
N LEU A 262 -7.59 2.57 -8.02
CA LEU A 262 -7.27 4.00 -8.08
C LEU A 262 -8.14 4.85 -7.13
N PRO A 263 -7.58 5.92 -6.52
CA PRO A 263 -8.36 6.97 -5.86
C PRO A 263 -9.20 7.77 -6.87
N ASN A 264 -10.12 8.61 -6.40
CA ASN A 264 -10.91 9.49 -7.27
C ASN A 264 -10.03 10.44 -8.10
N LYS A 265 -8.92 10.90 -7.50
CA LYS A 265 -7.88 11.67 -8.19
C LYS A 265 -6.53 11.04 -7.98
N TRP A 266 -5.84 10.82 -9.08
CA TRP A 266 -4.48 10.29 -9.09
C TRP A 266 -3.55 11.24 -9.84
N GLN A 267 -2.26 11.13 -9.59
CA GLN A 267 -1.27 12.02 -10.18
C GLN A 267 -0.07 11.29 -10.76
N LEU A 268 0.62 11.97 -11.66
CA LEU A 268 1.94 11.62 -12.13
C LEU A 268 2.87 12.84 -11.98
N PRO A 269 4.04 12.69 -11.33
CA PRO A 269 5.05 13.73 -11.32
C PRO A 269 5.69 13.88 -12.70
N GLU A 270 6.29 15.03 -12.98
CA GLU A 270 7.19 15.19 -14.12
C GLU A 270 8.54 14.52 -13.83
N SER A 271 8.61 13.20 -14.06
CA SER A 271 9.82 12.39 -13.85
C SER A 271 10.05 11.42 -15.02
N HIS A 272 11.28 10.92 -15.16
CA HIS A 272 11.61 9.93 -16.21
C HIS A 272 10.76 8.66 -16.09
N GLY A 273 10.55 8.13 -14.87
CA GLY A 273 9.72 6.94 -14.64
C GLY A 273 8.24 7.19 -14.98
N ALA A 274 7.71 8.35 -14.61
CA ALA A 274 6.31 8.70 -14.90
C ALA A 274 6.06 8.92 -16.40
N ALA A 275 7.06 9.38 -17.15
CA ALA A 275 6.95 9.59 -18.59
C ALA A 275 6.68 8.28 -19.36
N THR A 276 7.34 7.17 -18.97
CA THR A 276 7.15 5.87 -19.60
C THR A 276 5.92 5.12 -19.11
N LEU A 277 5.42 5.44 -17.91
CA LEU A 277 4.28 4.73 -17.30
C LEU A 277 3.03 4.76 -18.18
N LEU A 278 2.60 5.94 -18.64
CA LEU A 278 1.41 6.04 -19.49
C LEU A 278 1.63 5.40 -20.86
N GLN A 279 2.84 5.52 -21.40
CA GLN A 279 3.19 4.92 -22.68
C GLN A 279 3.11 3.39 -22.60
N THR A 280 3.79 2.77 -21.62
CA THR A 280 3.76 1.31 -21.43
C THR A 280 2.34 0.80 -21.15
N LEU A 281 1.55 1.56 -20.38
CA LEU A 281 0.14 1.26 -20.14
C LEU A 281 -0.66 1.21 -21.44
N VAL A 282 -0.59 2.28 -22.24
CA VAL A 282 -1.32 2.38 -23.52
C VAL A 282 -0.89 1.27 -24.48
N THR A 283 0.42 1.06 -24.62
CA THR A 283 0.98 0.02 -25.48
C THR A 283 0.56 -1.38 -25.03
N SER A 284 0.57 -1.68 -23.72
CA SER A 284 0.15 -2.99 -23.20
C SER A 284 -1.33 -3.28 -23.52
N ILE A 285 -2.21 -2.28 -23.39
CA ILE A 285 -3.63 -2.41 -23.72
C ILE A 285 -3.83 -2.63 -25.22
N ASP A 286 -3.11 -1.88 -26.05
CA ASP A 286 -3.23 -1.98 -27.51
C ASP A 286 -2.71 -3.33 -28.05
N ILE A 287 -1.60 -3.84 -27.49
CA ILE A 287 -1.07 -5.16 -27.82
C ILE A 287 -2.08 -6.24 -27.42
N ASN A 288 -2.58 -6.20 -26.17
CA ASN A 288 -3.54 -7.19 -25.69
C ASN A 288 -4.84 -7.20 -26.53
N TYR A 289 -5.34 -6.02 -26.90
CA TYR A 289 -6.50 -5.92 -27.78
C TYR A 289 -6.24 -6.53 -29.16
N ALA A 290 -5.06 -6.29 -29.76
CA ALA A 290 -4.70 -6.86 -31.04
C ALA A 290 -4.62 -8.41 -30.96
N ASP A 291 -3.93 -8.92 -29.94
CA ASP A 291 -3.75 -10.36 -29.72
C ASP A 291 -5.10 -11.09 -29.56
N VAL A 292 -6.00 -10.56 -28.72
CA VAL A 292 -7.34 -11.14 -28.49
C VAL A 292 -8.27 -10.98 -29.70
N SER A 293 -8.09 -9.92 -30.49
CA SER A 293 -8.90 -9.68 -31.70
C SER A 293 -8.54 -10.63 -32.83
N ASP A 294 -7.25 -10.95 -32.97
CA ASP A 294 -6.73 -11.87 -33.98
C ASP A 294 -6.89 -13.35 -33.58
N ASP A 295 -7.04 -13.64 -32.28
CA ASP A 295 -7.29 -14.98 -31.77
C ASP A 295 -8.75 -15.44 -32.03
N GLN A 296 -8.88 -16.53 -32.79
CA GLN A 296 -10.17 -17.15 -33.11
C GLN A 296 -10.72 -17.98 -31.94
N GLU A 297 -9.85 -18.43 -31.02
CA GLU A 297 -10.22 -19.21 -29.85
C GLU A 297 -10.51 -18.33 -28.63
N ALA A 298 -10.22 -17.03 -28.70
CA ALA A 298 -10.47 -16.09 -27.61
C ALA A 298 -11.93 -16.09 -27.17
N THR A 299 -12.10 -16.27 -25.86
CA THR A 299 -13.37 -16.41 -25.18
C THR A 299 -14.17 -15.10 -25.22
N PRO A 300 -15.51 -15.18 -25.08
CA PRO A 300 -16.35 -13.98 -24.95
C PRO A 300 -15.92 -13.06 -23.79
N TYR A 301 -15.43 -13.63 -22.67
CA TYR A 301 -14.97 -12.86 -21.52
C TYR A 301 -13.65 -12.12 -21.79
N GLU A 302 -12.70 -12.76 -22.48
CA GLU A 302 -11.45 -12.08 -22.89
C GLU A 302 -11.74 -10.91 -23.81
N ARG A 303 -12.64 -11.08 -24.78
CA ARG A 303 -13.07 -9.99 -25.68
C ARG A 303 -13.75 -8.84 -24.92
N ALA A 304 -14.57 -9.15 -23.91
CA ALA A 304 -15.17 -8.14 -23.04
C ALA A 304 -14.13 -7.42 -22.18
N THR A 305 -13.12 -8.15 -21.68
CA THR A 305 -12.04 -7.60 -20.86
C THR A 305 -11.21 -6.58 -21.65
N VAL A 306 -10.77 -6.92 -22.87
CA VAL A 306 -9.99 -5.96 -23.70
C VAL A 306 -10.83 -4.77 -24.15
N ALA A 307 -12.15 -4.94 -24.37
CA ALA A 307 -13.05 -3.83 -24.65
C ALA A 307 -13.17 -2.87 -23.46
N ASN A 308 -13.27 -3.39 -22.23
CA ASN A 308 -13.27 -2.60 -21.01
C ASN A 308 -11.94 -1.85 -20.82
N GLN A 309 -10.80 -2.52 -21.05
CA GLN A 309 -9.48 -1.88 -20.99
C GLN A 309 -9.35 -0.74 -22.01
N LEU A 310 -9.84 -0.90 -23.24
CA LEU A 310 -9.86 0.17 -24.25
C LEU A 310 -10.75 1.36 -23.84
N SER A 311 -11.90 1.08 -23.24
CA SER A 311 -12.80 2.11 -22.72
C SER A 311 -12.13 2.90 -21.59
N TRP A 312 -11.54 2.19 -20.64
CA TRP A 312 -10.77 2.76 -19.52
C TRP A 312 -9.57 3.58 -20.01
N LYS A 313 -8.84 3.08 -21.02
CA LYS A 313 -7.74 3.79 -21.70
C LYS A 313 -8.22 5.10 -22.33
N SER A 314 -9.38 5.05 -22.99
CA SER A 314 -9.97 6.20 -23.69
C SER A 314 -10.29 7.34 -22.72
N ASP A 315 -10.80 7.03 -21.52
CA ASP A 315 -11.02 8.03 -20.48
C ASP A 315 -9.75 8.78 -20.09
N ILE A 316 -8.58 8.14 -20.16
CA ILE A 316 -7.30 8.77 -19.82
C ILE A 316 -6.76 9.58 -21.00
N ILE A 317 -6.78 9.03 -22.21
CA ILE A 317 -6.18 9.67 -23.39
C ILE A 317 -7.00 10.91 -23.82
N TYR A 318 -8.32 10.81 -23.78
CA TYR A 318 -9.19 11.89 -24.25
C TYR A 318 -9.52 12.93 -23.17
N HIS A 319 -9.18 12.67 -21.91
CA HIS A 319 -9.29 13.65 -20.84
C HIS A 319 -7.98 14.41 -20.67
N GLU A 320 -8.00 15.73 -20.87
CA GLU A 320 -6.83 16.56 -20.64
C GLU A 320 -6.48 16.60 -19.13
N PRO A 321 -5.26 16.23 -18.71
CA PRO A 321 -4.88 16.28 -17.31
C PRO A 321 -4.80 17.71 -16.80
N LEU A 322 -5.14 17.91 -15.53
CA LEU A 322 -4.89 19.18 -14.86
C LEU A 322 -3.42 19.27 -14.48
N GLU A 323 -2.72 20.28 -14.97
CA GLU A 323 -1.35 20.58 -14.56
C GLU A 323 -1.34 21.49 -13.33
N GLU A 324 -0.60 21.08 -12.29
CA GLU A 324 -0.41 21.88 -11.08
C GLU A 324 1.09 22.01 -10.76
N VAL A 325 1.51 23.22 -10.36
CA VAL A 325 2.85 23.46 -9.82
C VAL A 325 2.78 23.39 -8.30
N LEU A 326 3.57 22.49 -7.72
CA LEU A 326 3.70 22.28 -6.28
C LEU A 326 4.51 23.40 -5.62
N ALA A 327 4.43 23.49 -4.29
CA ALA A 327 5.11 24.54 -3.53
C ALA A 327 6.65 24.45 -3.59
N ASN A 328 7.19 23.27 -3.91
CA ASN A 328 8.61 23.04 -4.14
C ASN A 328 9.06 23.38 -5.58
N GLY A 329 8.13 23.75 -6.46
CA GLY A 329 8.39 24.07 -7.86
C GLY A 329 8.17 22.91 -8.84
N ASP A 330 7.93 21.70 -8.35
CA ASP A 330 7.69 20.53 -9.20
C ASP A 330 6.32 20.61 -9.88
N THR A 331 6.23 20.12 -11.12
CA THR A 331 4.95 20.02 -11.83
C THR A 331 4.37 18.61 -11.68
N ILE A 332 3.05 18.53 -11.49
CA ILE A 332 2.30 17.27 -11.51
C ILE A 332 1.17 17.34 -12.53
N LYS A 333 0.84 16.19 -13.11
CA LYS A 333 -0.36 15.97 -13.92
C LYS A 333 -1.39 15.21 -13.10
N VAL A 334 -2.59 15.75 -12.98
CA VAL A 334 -3.67 15.19 -12.18
C VAL A 334 -4.77 14.68 -13.09
N PHE A 335 -5.16 13.43 -12.85
CA PHE A 335 -6.15 12.72 -13.63
C PHE A 335 -7.33 12.34 -12.72
N PRO A 336 -8.58 12.44 -13.20
CA PRO A 336 -9.69 11.74 -12.54
C PRO A 336 -9.54 10.23 -12.72
N ARG A 337 -10.13 9.46 -11.82
CA ARG A 337 -10.32 8.02 -12.06
C ARG A 337 -11.21 7.83 -13.28
N PRO A 338 -10.86 6.94 -14.23
CA PRO A 338 -11.74 6.56 -15.32
C PRO A 338 -13.11 6.09 -14.81
N ALA A 339 -14.17 6.43 -15.56
CA ALA A 339 -15.56 6.23 -15.16
C ALA A 339 -16.34 5.32 -16.13
N SER A 340 -15.73 4.97 -17.26
CA SER A 340 -16.28 4.04 -18.26
C SER A 340 -16.39 2.60 -17.77
N VAL A 341 -15.75 2.28 -16.64
CA VAL A 341 -15.79 0.97 -15.97
C VAL A 341 -15.98 1.19 -14.46
N PRO A 342 -16.41 0.15 -13.71
CA PRO A 342 -16.59 0.27 -12.26
C PRO A 342 -15.31 0.67 -11.52
N ALA A 343 -15.49 1.41 -10.43
CA ALA A 343 -14.41 1.84 -9.55
C ALA A 343 -13.70 0.68 -8.82
N ILE A 344 -14.42 -0.42 -8.60
CA ILE A 344 -13.92 -1.61 -7.91
C ILE A 344 -13.46 -2.61 -8.97
N PRO A 345 -12.16 -2.92 -9.04
CA PRO A 345 -11.67 -3.95 -9.96
C PRO A 345 -12.05 -5.35 -9.49
N LEU A 346 -11.93 -6.32 -10.38
CA LEU A 346 -12.06 -7.74 -10.06
C LEU A 346 -10.98 -8.15 -9.03
N LEU A 347 -11.36 -8.97 -8.05
CA LEU A 347 -10.40 -9.69 -7.22
C LEU A 347 -9.79 -10.83 -8.04
N GLN A 348 -8.54 -10.64 -8.48
CA GLN A 348 -7.80 -11.62 -9.27
C GLN A 348 -7.09 -12.59 -8.33
N GLY A 349 -7.34 -13.89 -8.48
CA GLY A 349 -6.79 -14.95 -7.64
C GLY A 349 -7.87 -15.92 -7.11
N PRO A 350 -7.50 -16.89 -6.25
CA PRO A 350 -6.15 -17.10 -5.71
C PRO A 350 -5.19 -17.58 -6.80
N PHE A 351 -4.00 -17.00 -6.88
CA PHE A 351 -3.01 -17.39 -7.89
C PHE A 351 -2.38 -18.75 -7.57
N THR A 352 -2.36 -19.64 -8.57
CA THR A 352 -1.70 -20.95 -8.42
C THR A 352 -0.16 -20.83 -8.47
N ILE A 353 0.52 -21.17 -7.37
CA ILE A 353 1.98 -21.26 -7.31
C ILE A 353 2.46 -22.57 -7.96
N LYS A 354 3.38 -22.47 -8.94
CA LYS A 354 4.02 -23.61 -9.61
C LYS A 354 5.55 -23.55 -9.48
N PRO A 355 6.24 -24.68 -9.24
CA PRO A 355 5.69 -26.01 -8.94
C PRO A 355 4.93 -26.03 -7.62
N ALA A 356 4.10 -27.06 -7.41
CA ALA A 356 3.35 -27.20 -6.16
C ALA A 356 4.30 -27.19 -4.96
N VAL A 357 3.92 -26.42 -3.94
CA VAL A 357 4.65 -26.22 -2.68
C VAL A 357 3.83 -26.78 -1.53
N ASP A 358 4.50 -27.14 -0.44
CA ASP A 358 3.79 -27.54 0.78
C ASP A 358 2.96 -26.37 1.32
N ASN A 359 1.87 -26.68 2.01
CA ASN A 359 1.04 -25.64 2.64
C ASN A 359 1.87 -24.86 3.67
N PHE A 360 1.82 -23.53 3.59
CA PHE A 360 2.45 -22.61 4.52
C PHE A 360 1.50 -21.46 4.84
N GLU A 361 1.72 -20.82 5.98
CA GLU A 361 1.05 -19.57 6.30
C GLU A 361 1.91 -18.39 5.84
N LEU A 362 1.31 -17.40 5.17
CA LEU A 362 2.03 -16.19 4.79
C LEU A 362 2.01 -15.17 5.93
N SER A 363 3.11 -14.45 6.05
CA SER A 363 3.31 -13.41 7.07
C SER A 363 3.61 -12.04 6.46
N ASP A 364 4.25 -11.98 5.29
CA ASP A 364 4.51 -10.75 4.55
C ASP A 364 4.70 -11.03 3.06
N MET A 365 4.65 -9.97 2.24
CA MET A 365 5.00 -10.01 0.82
C MET A 365 5.73 -8.75 0.37
N ALA A 366 6.50 -8.88 -0.72
CA ALA A 366 7.08 -7.77 -1.44
C ALA A 366 7.02 -8.05 -2.95
N ILE A 367 6.72 -7.01 -3.73
CA ILE A 367 6.56 -7.12 -5.18
C ILE A 367 7.59 -6.21 -5.85
N TYR A 368 8.20 -6.71 -6.92
CA TYR A 368 9.13 -5.96 -7.74
C TYR A 368 8.74 -6.09 -9.20
N SER A 369 8.36 -5.00 -9.83
CA SER A 369 8.08 -5.00 -11.27
C SER A 369 9.35 -5.24 -12.06
N LEU A 370 9.22 -5.97 -13.16
CA LEU A 370 10.33 -6.24 -14.05
C LEU A 370 10.45 -5.17 -15.13
N LYS A 371 11.68 -4.94 -15.57
CA LYS A 371 12.02 -3.95 -16.57
C LYS A 371 13.12 -4.47 -17.48
N THR A 372 13.19 -3.91 -18.68
CA THR A 372 14.29 -4.18 -19.61
C THR A 372 15.60 -3.67 -19.03
N PHE A 373 16.69 -4.38 -19.32
CA PHE A 373 18.03 -3.90 -19.02
C PHE A 373 18.40 -2.90 -20.12
N SER A 374 18.64 -1.63 -19.77
CA SER A 374 19.37 -0.73 -20.67
C SER A 374 20.84 -1.15 -20.62
N ASP A 375 21.28 -1.91 -21.61
CA ASP A 375 22.70 -2.24 -21.77
C ASP A 375 23.38 -0.91 -22.10
N GLY A 376 24.18 -0.35 -21.18
CA GLY A 376 24.59 1.06 -21.13
C GLY A 376 25.52 1.54 -22.26
N GLY A 377 25.17 1.25 -23.52
CA GLY A 377 25.91 1.60 -24.73
C GLY A 377 25.40 2.84 -25.45
N GLU A 378 24.13 3.24 -25.27
CA GLU A 378 23.58 4.45 -25.87
C GLU A 378 23.02 5.39 -24.79
N GLU A 379 23.61 6.59 -24.67
CA GLU A 379 23.05 7.67 -23.85
C GLU A 379 21.64 8.01 -24.36
N GLY A 380 20.60 7.51 -23.69
CA GLY A 380 19.19 7.86 -23.98
C GLY A 380 18.18 6.72 -24.01
N GLU A 381 18.58 5.44 -23.92
CA GLU A 381 17.62 4.33 -23.82
C GLU A 381 17.03 4.23 -22.41
N ILE A 382 15.76 4.60 -22.27
CA ILE A 382 15.00 4.52 -21.01
C ILE A 382 14.56 3.08 -20.79
N ALA A 383 14.78 2.54 -19.58
CA ALA A 383 14.31 1.20 -19.24
C ALA A 383 12.78 1.12 -19.35
N GLU A 384 12.27 0.13 -20.07
CA GLU A 384 10.84 -0.07 -20.28
C GLU A 384 10.31 -1.14 -19.32
N GLY A 385 9.17 -0.86 -18.70
CA GLY A 385 8.52 -1.81 -17.81
C GLY A 385 7.92 -2.99 -18.57
N LEU A 386 8.16 -4.20 -18.06
CA LEU A 386 7.59 -5.42 -18.59
C LEU A 386 6.30 -5.76 -17.84
N PRO A 387 5.29 -6.36 -18.51
CA PRO A 387 4.07 -6.86 -17.87
C PRO A 387 4.36 -8.14 -17.07
N ALA A 388 5.28 -8.05 -16.11
CA ALA A 388 5.74 -9.16 -15.29
C ALA A 388 6.30 -8.63 -13.96
N ALA A 389 6.22 -9.45 -12.91
CA ALA A 389 6.69 -9.09 -11.59
C ALA A 389 7.37 -10.26 -10.87
N VAL A 390 8.30 -9.93 -9.99
CA VAL A 390 8.82 -10.85 -8.98
C VAL A 390 8.01 -10.68 -7.71
N VAL A 391 7.40 -11.76 -7.25
CA VAL A 391 6.55 -11.82 -6.07
C VAL A 391 7.30 -12.58 -4.98
N CYS A 392 7.79 -11.86 -3.97
CA CYS A 392 8.48 -12.43 -2.82
C CYS A 392 7.48 -12.66 -1.69
N LEU A 393 7.36 -13.90 -1.23
CA LEU A 393 6.42 -14.32 -0.19
C LEU A 393 7.18 -14.81 1.03
N LEU A 394 6.90 -14.24 2.21
CA LEU A 394 7.52 -14.61 3.47
C LEU A 394 6.56 -15.49 4.28
N THR A 395 6.99 -16.69 4.65
CA THR A 395 6.20 -17.60 5.47
C THR A 395 6.39 -17.35 6.97
N ASP A 396 5.46 -17.85 7.78
CA ASP A 396 5.55 -17.91 9.25
C ASP A 396 6.79 -18.65 9.78
N THR A 397 7.35 -19.55 8.96
CA THR A 397 8.58 -20.31 9.22
C THR A 397 9.85 -19.62 8.73
N CYS A 398 9.77 -18.33 8.37
CA CYS A 398 10.87 -17.51 7.84
C CYS A 398 11.46 -18.04 6.52
N GLN A 399 10.69 -18.76 5.71
CA GLN A 399 11.07 -19.12 4.36
C GLN A 399 10.63 -18.03 3.39
N VAL A 400 11.43 -17.82 2.33
CA VAL A 400 11.11 -16.87 1.27
C VAL A 400 10.88 -17.64 -0.02
N HIS A 401 9.67 -17.59 -0.55
CA HIS A 401 9.35 -18.07 -1.89
C HIS A 401 9.44 -16.90 -2.86
N VAL A 402 10.21 -17.07 -3.94
CA VAL A 402 10.36 -16.06 -5.00
C VAL A 402 9.63 -16.58 -6.22
N CYS A 403 8.47 -16.00 -6.48
CA CYS A 403 7.61 -16.35 -7.60
C CYS A 403 7.79 -15.34 -8.74
N PHE A 404 7.54 -15.80 -9.96
CA PHE A 404 7.59 -14.98 -11.16
C PHE A 404 6.20 -14.94 -11.79
N ASP A 405 5.60 -13.76 -11.84
CA ASP A 405 4.36 -13.53 -12.59
C ASP A 405 4.72 -13.38 -14.08
N ALA A 406 4.53 -14.47 -14.83
CA ALA A 406 4.81 -14.53 -16.26
C ALA A 406 3.67 -14.00 -17.13
N LYS A 407 2.44 -13.95 -16.61
CA LYS A 407 1.26 -13.55 -17.37
C LYS A 407 1.02 -12.05 -17.27
N GLY A 408 1.48 -11.44 -16.18
CA GLY A 408 1.29 -10.03 -15.91
C GLY A 408 -0.11 -9.76 -15.37
N ILE A 409 -0.18 -8.95 -14.31
CA ILE A 409 -1.44 -8.38 -13.86
C ILE A 409 -1.87 -7.26 -14.79
N GLU A 410 -3.15 -7.29 -15.14
CA GLU A 410 -3.81 -6.31 -16.01
C GLU A 410 -5.10 -5.80 -15.37
N GLY A 411 -5.69 -4.76 -15.97
CA GLY A 411 -6.98 -4.24 -15.53
C GLY A 411 -8.13 -5.22 -15.82
N LYS A 412 -8.83 -5.65 -14.77
CA LYS A 412 -10.02 -6.52 -14.87
C LYS A 412 -11.14 -6.03 -13.97
N TRP A 413 -12.38 -6.27 -14.39
CA TRP A 413 -13.60 -5.91 -13.68
C TRP A 413 -14.59 -7.07 -13.73
N LEU A 414 -15.53 -7.08 -12.79
CA LEU A 414 -16.70 -7.94 -12.91
C LEU A 414 -17.54 -7.51 -14.13
N PRO A 415 -18.25 -8.44 -14.78
CA PRO A 415 -19.16 -8.12 -15.88
C PRO A 415 -20.41 -7.36 -15.39
N LEU A 416 -21.17 -6.80 -16.33
CA LEU A 416 -22.51 -6.29 -16.06
C LEU A 416 -23.50 -7.45 -15.90
N GLU A 417 -24.53 -7.29 -15.05
CA GLU A 417 -25.60 -8.27 -14.84
C GLU A 417 -26.19 -8.78 -16.18
N GLY A 418 -26.39 -10.10 -16.28
CA GLY A 418 -27.01 -10.75 -17.44
C GLY A 418 -26.07 -11.05 -18.61
N VAL A 419 -24.80 -10.63 -18.53
CA VAL A 419 -23.76 -11.13 -19.44
C VAL A 419 -23.30 -12.49 -18.92
N GLY A 420 -23.96 -13.57 -19.40
CA GLY A 420 -23.85 -14.94 -18.88
C GLY A 420 -22.50 -15.64 -19.06
N PHE A 421 -21.43 -15.08 -18.51
CA PHE A 421 -20.15 -15.75 -18.36
C PHE A 421 -20.17 -16.68 -17.15
N SER A 422 -19.47 -17.80 -17.25
CA SER A 422 -19.28 -18.70 -16.12
C SER A 422 -18.23 -18.13 -15.14
N ASN A 423 -18.36 -18.43 -13.84
CA ASN A 423 -17.35 -18.04 -12.85
C ASN A 423 -15.94 -18.56 -13.18
N SER A 424 -15.82 -19.70 -13.86
CA SER A 424 -14.54 -20.22 -14.35
C SER A 424 -13.90 -19.38 -15.46
N GLU A 425 -14.70 -18.65 -16.23
CA GLU A 425 -14.19 -17.71 -17.25
C GLU A 425 -13.77 -16.38 -16.61
N ILE A 426 -14.52 -15.91 -15.61
CA ILE A 426 -14.25 -14.62 -14.94
C ILE A 426 -13.03 -14.73 -14.02
N LYS A 427 -12.92 -15.82 -13.25
CA LYS A 427 -11.87 -16.05 -12.24
C LYS A 427 -11.08 -17.33 -12.56
N PRO A 428 -10.26 -17.35 -13.62
CA PRO A 428 -9.40 -18.48 -13.91
C PRO A 428 -8.30 -18.60 -12.84
N THR A 429 -8.12 -19.80 -12.30
CA THR A 429 -7.14 -20.16 -11.24
C THR A 429 -5.68 -20.15 -11.67
#